data_AF-A0A1Q7Q6Z3-F1
#
_entry.id   AF-A0A1Q7Q6Z3-F1
#
_cell.length_a   1.000
_cell.length_b   1.000
_cell.length_c   1.000
_cell.angle_alpha   90.00
_cell.angle_beta   90.00
_cell.angle_gamma   90.00
#
_symmetry.space_group_name_H-M   'P 1'
#
loop_
_entity.id
_entity.type
_entity.pdbx_description
1 polymer ?
#
loop_
_entity_poly.entity_id
_entity_poly.type
_entity_poly.pdbx_seq_one_letter_code
_entity_poly.pdbx_strand_id
1 'polypeptide(L)' 'MILLDIGLPAMDGYEVVRRLRELPKARGALIVALTGFGQQSDRQRALAAGFDEHLVKPVELDTVTAVLRRRLGAA' A
#
# COMPACT_ATOMS: atom_id res chain seq x y z
N MET A 1 -1.37 7.19 -7.21
CA MET A 1 -1.38 6.42 -5.95
C MET A 1 -2.36 5.27 -6.11
N ILE A 2 -2.06 4.11 -5.54
CA ILE A 2 -2.93 2.94 -5.46
C ILE A 2 -3.15 2.62 -3.98
N LEU A 3 -4.40 2.57 -3.53
CA LEU A 3 -4.75 1.99 -2.24
C LEU A 3 -5.15 0.55 -2.50
N LEU A 4 -4.47 -0.40 -1.87
CA LEU A 4 -4.66 -1.82 -2.13
C LEU A 4 -4.83 -2.55 -0.80
N ASP A 5 -5.93 -3.29 -0.65
CA ASP A 5 -6.11 -4.16 0.51
C ASP A 5 -5.25 -5.41 0.37
N ILE A 6 -4.76 -5.92 1.51
CA ILE A 6 -4.07 -7.20 1.60
C ILE A 6 -5.11 -8.33 1.72
N GLY A 7 -6.20 -8.10 2.47
CA GLY A 7 -7.26 -9.07 2.72
C GLY A 7 -8.28 -9.14 1.59
N LEU A 8 -7.85 -9.30 0.33
CA LEU A 8 -8.77 -9.44 -0.80
C LEU A 8 -9.45 -10.81 -0.80
N PRO A 9 -10.74 -10.91 -1.17
CA PRO A 9 -11.38 -12.19 -1.42
C PRO A 9 -10.76 -12.83 -2.68
N ALA A 10 -10.48 -14.13 -2.63
CA ALA A 10 -9.95 -14.96 -3.72
C ALA A 10 -8.50 -14.67 -4.21
N MET A 11 -7.89 -13.53 -3.85
CA MET A 11 -6.50 -13.21 -4.24
C MET A 11 -5.71 -12.68 -3.05
N ASP A 12 -4.42 -12.98 -2.99
CA ASP A 12 -3.54 -12.38 -1.99
C ASP A 12 -3.11 -10.97 -2.44
N GLY A 13 -3.43 -9.93 -1.67
CA GLY A 13 -2.98 -8.56 -2.00
C GLY A 13 -1.45 -8.41 -2.06
N TYR A 14 -0.69 -9.32 -1.42
CA TYR A 14 0.77 -9.40 -1.61
C TYR A 14 1.14 -9.82 -3.03
N GLU A 15 0.36 -10.69 -3.68
CA GLU A 15 0.58 -11.08 -5.07
C GLU A 15 0.23 -9.94 -6.02
N VAL A 16 -0.84 -9.20 -5.74
CA VAL A 16 -1.23 -8.03 -6.53
C VAL A 16 -0.11 -7.01 -6.57
N VAL A 17 0.47 -6.66 -5.42
CA VAL A 17 1.55 -5.66 -5.38
C VAL A 17 2.79 -6.13 -6.12
N ARG A 18 3.16 -7.42 -6.04
CA ARG A 18 4.30 -7.97 -6.80
C ARG A 18 4.10 -7.80 -8.30
N ARG A 19 2.93 -8.19 -8.81
CA ARG A 19 2.59 -8.00 -10.22
C ARG A 19 2.58 -6.53 -10.61
N LEU A 20 2.05 -5.64 -9.77
CA LEU A 20 2.08 -4.20 -10.02
C LEU A 20 3.52 -3.68 -10.13
N ARG A 21 4.47 -4.18 -9.32
CA ARG A 21 5.88 -3.77 -9.39
C ARG A 21 6.60 -4.25 -10.65
N GLU A 22 6.11 -5.32 -11.28
CA GLU A 22 6.62 -5.80 -12.57
C GLU A 22 6.12 -4.96 -13.75
N LEU A 23 4.98 -4.26 -13.60
CA LEU A 23 4.40 -3.44 -14.67
C LEU A 23 5.17 -2.13 -14.87
N PRO A 24 5.74 -1.85 -16.06
CA PRO A 24 6.46 -0.60 -16.32
C PRO A 24 5.61 0.65 -16.07
N LYS A 25 4.30 0.57 -16.35
CA LYS A 25 3.35 1.67 -16.16
C LYS A 25 3.08 1.99 -14.68
N ALA A 26 3.34 1.06 -13.76
CA ALA A 26 3.12 1.24 -12.33
C ALA A 26 4.41 1.45 -11.53
N ARG A 27 5.58 1.46 -12.19
CA ARG A 27 6.90 1.59 -11.53
C ARG A 27 7.01 2.82 -10.62
N GLY A 28 6.42 3.95 -11.02
CA GLY A 28 6.44 5.20 -10.23
C GLY A 28 5.25 5.38 -9.27
N ALA A 29 4.31 4.43 -9.25
CA ALA A 29 3.12 4.53 -8.43
C ALA A 29 3.46 4.36 -6.95
N LEU A 30 2.94 5.25 -6.11
CA LEU A 30 2.84 5.03 -4.67
C LEU A 30 1.75 3.99 -4.42
N ILE A 31 2.10 2.83 -3.85
CA ILE A 31 1.20 1.72 -3.52
C ILE A 31 1.12 1.60 -2.00
N VAL A 32 -0.04 1.86 -1.44
CA VAL A 32 -0.29 1.88 0.01
C VAL A 32 -1.18 0.69 0.38
N ALA A 33 -0.71 -0.14 1.31
CA ALA A 33 -1.54 -1.17 1.90
C ALA A 33 -2.61 -0.51 2.76
N LEU A 34 -3.88 -0.80 2.51
CA LEU A 34 -5.00 -0.36 3.34
C LEU A 34 -5.76 -1.58 3.84
N THR A 35 -5.43 -2.06 5.05
CA THR A 35 -5.80 -3.40 5.51
C THR A 35 -6.22 -3.45 6.97
N GLY A 36 -6.83 -4.55 7.42
CA GLY A 36 -7.09 -4.81 8.85
C GLY A 36 -5.89 -5.40 9.62
N PHE A 37 -4.81 -5.81 8.93
CA PHE A 37 -3.64 -6.45 9.54
C PHE A 37 -2.67 -5.43 10.12
N GLY A 38 -2.74 -5.17 11.44
CA GLY A 38 -1.97 -4.08 12.07
C GLY A 38 -0.70 -4.48 12.82
N GLN A 39 -0.26 -5.73 12.79
CA GLN A 39 0.93 -6.13 13.55
C GLN A 39 2.21 -5.60 12.88
N GLN A 40 3.27 -5.45 13.68
CA GLN A 40 4.57 -5.02 13.18
C GLN A 40 5.13 -5.98 12.09
N SER A 41 4.88 -7.28 12.26
CA SER A 41 5.19 -8.32 11.26
C SER A 41 4.42 -8.13 9.96
N ASP A 42 3.13 -7.77 10.03
CA ASP A 42 2.29 -7.49 8.86
C ASP A 42 2.82 -6.27 8.08
N ARG A 43 3.25 -5.23 8.80
CA ARG A 43 3.91 -4.07 8.20
C ARG A 43 5.20 -4.43 7.48
N GLN A 44 6.08 -5.19 8.13
CA GLN A 44 7.34 -5.64 7.51
C GLN A 44 7.09 -6.49 6.27
N ARG A 45 6.12 -7.41 6.34
CA ARG A 45 5.74 -8.26 5.20
C ARG A 45 5.18 -7.43 4.03
N ALA A 46 4.34 -6.42 4.30
CA ALA A 46 3.83 -5.52 3.26
C ALA A 46 4.95 -4.75 2.57
N LEU A 47 5.86 -4.15 3.32
CA LEU A 47 6.99 -3.42 2.73
C LEU A 47 7.90 -4.36 1.91
N ALA A 48 8.19 -5.55 2.43
CA ALA A 48 8.99 -6.55 1.72
C ALA A 48 8.33 -7.07 0.43
N ALA A 49 6.99 -7.12 0.37
CA ALA A 49 6.25 -7.49 -0.83
C ALA A 49 6.22 -6.38 -1.90
N GLY A 50 6.60 -5.15 -1.53
CA GLY A 50 6.68 -4.01 -2.44
C GLY A 50 5.63 -2.94 -2.21
N PHE A 51 4.91 -2.91 -1.08
CA PHE A 51 4.14 -1.73 -0.69
C PHE A 51 5.08 -0.62 -0.21
N ASP A 52 4.71 0.65 -0.44
CA ASP A 52 5.48 1.80 0.02
C ASP A 52 5.07 2.22 1.44
N GLU A 53 3.78 2.08 1.76
CA GLU A 53 3.21 2.42 3.06
C GLU A 53 2.18 1.39 3.51
N HIS A 54 1.90 1.35 4.81
CA HIS A 54 0.91 0.46 5.41
C HIS A 54 0.01 1.26 6.35
N LEU A 55 -1.29 1.30 6.03
CA LEU A 55 -2.35 1.92 6.81
C LEU A 55 -3.34 0.85 7.29
N VAL A 56 -3.65 0.91 8.58
CA VAL A 56 -4.56 -0.04 9.24
C VAL A 56 -5.96 0.55 9.26
N LYS A 57 -6.97 -0.27 8.96
CA LYS A 57 -8.38 0.09 9.04
C LYS A 57 -8.85 0.10 10.51
N PRO A 58 -9.76 1.02 10.90
CA PRO A 58 -10.29 2.12 10.09
C PRO A 58 -9.25 3.23 9.90
N VAL A 59 -9.16 3.77 8.68
CA VAL A 59 -8.27 4.90 8.37
C VAL A 59 -9.09 6.17 8.23
N GLU A 60 -8.61 7.27 8.81
CA GLU A 60 -9.20 8.59 8.62
C GLU A 60 -8.74 9.20 7.29
N LEU A 61 -9.60 10.01 6.67
CA LEU A 61 -9.30 10.66 5.39
C LEU A 61 -8.07 11.58 5.49
N ASP A 62 -7.84 12.21 6.64
CA ASP A 62 -6.68 13.06 6.87
C ASP A 62 -5.37 12.28 6.83
N THR A 63 -5.37 11.03 7.30
CA THR A 63 -4.19 10.15 7.21
C THR A 63 -3.86 9.82 5.75
N VAL A 64 -4.87 9.47 4.95
CA VAL A 64 -4.68 9.21 3.51
C VAL A 64 -4.22 10.48 2.77
N THR A 65 -4.81 11.63 3.12
CA THR A 65 -4.44 12.92 2.54
C THR A 65 -3.01 13.31 2.89
N ALA A 66 -2.54 13.02 4.10
CA ALA A 66 -1.17 13.26 4.51
C ALA A 66 -0.17 12.43 3.67
N VAL A 67 -0.49 11.15 3.40
CA VAL A 67 0.31 10.28 2.51
C VAL A 67 0.42 10.87 1.10
N LEU A 68 -0.72 11.29 0.54
CA LEU A 68 -0.77 11.93 -0.78
C LEU A 68 0.07 13.20 -0.83
N ARG A 69 -0.08 14.09 0.16
CA ARG A 69 0.67 15.34 0.25
C ARG A 69 2.17 15.09 0.36
N ARG A 70 2.61 14.14 1.19
CA ARG A 70 4.04 13.78 1.26
C ARG A 70 4.59 13.31 -0.09
N ARG A 71 3.81 12.51 -0.83
CA ARG A 71 4.26 12.01 -2.14
C ARG A 71 4.33 13.09 -3.21
N LEU A 72 3.42 14.07 -3.18
CA LEU A 72 3.35 15.17 -4.16
C LEU A 72 4.26 16.35 -3.80
N GLY A 73 4.54 16.58 -2.52
CA GLY A 73 5.40 17.66 -2.04
C GLY A 73 6.89 17.32 -1.96
N ALA A 74 7.28 16.06 -2.23
CA ALA A 74 8.67 15.62 -2.26
C ALA A 74 9.33 15.80 -3.65
N ALA A 75 9.13 16.98 -4.26
CA ALA A 75 9.76 17.40 -5.52
C ALA A 75 10.93 18.35 -5.25
#